data_AF-A0A956S6R4-F1
#
_entry.id   AF-A0A956S6R4-F1
#
_cell.length_a   1.000
_cell.length_b   1.000
_cell.length_c   1.000
_cell.angle_alpha   90.00
_cell.angle_beta   90.00
_cell.angle_gamma   90.00
#
_symmetry.space_group_name_H-M   'P 1'
#
loop_
_entity.id
_entity.type
_entity.pdbx_description
1 polymer ?
#
loop_
_entity_poly.entity_id
_entity_poly.type
_entity_poly.pdbx_seq_one_letter_code
_entity_poly.pdbx_strand_id
1 'polypeptide(L)'
;MKRTAVLLGLALALFSFIFTACKDDKNPVAVNEFGEISGTVNFVGAWPAAGDVQVSIWSSWPPAGPPAAASDALTSNNNSATYKLDGLQKGTYPVMTVGWRDPQNPTGAKVIGIYWAQSDSLGVDASGNVTAAPQAIVIDNSQMVYSNVVVKANLDIIK
;
A
#
# COMPACT_ATOMS: atom_id res chain seq x y z
N MET A 1 40.06 -55.24 -45.59
CA MET A 1 39.19 -54.21 -46.19
C MET A 1 37.76 -54.45 -45.70
N LYS A 2 37.16 -53.44 -45.04
CA LYS A 2 35.73 -53.01 -45.05
C LYS A 2 34.70 -54.10 -45.49
N ARG A 3 33.71 -54.52 -44.70
CA ARG A 3 32.76 -53.77 -43.85
C ARG A 3 32.09 -54.70 -42.84
N THR A 4 31.97 -54.20 -41.62
CA THR A 4 31.18 -54.71 -40.48
C THR A 4 29.71 -54.92 -40.83
N ALA A 5 29.20 -56.09 -40.48
CA ALA A 5 27.78 -56.41 -40.49
C ALA A 5 27.39 -56.97 -39.11
N VAL A 6 26.24 -56.49 -38.62
CA VAL A 6 25.38 -57.10 -37.59
C VAL A 6 25.97 -57.11 -36.17
N LEU A 7 25.32 -56.39 -35.25
CA LEU A 7 24.58 -57.00 -34.13
C LEU A 7 24.00 -55.92 -33.22
N LEU A 8 22.68 -55.80 -33.33
CA LEU A 8 21.73 -55.18 -32.43
C LEU A 8 21.77 -55.92 -31.07
N GLY A 9 21.96 -55.18 -29.96
CA GLY A 9 21.57 -55.63 -28.61
C GLY A 9 22.71 -55.94 -27.63
N LEU A 10 23.06 -54.94 -26.80
CA LEU A 10 23.59 -55.02 -25.42
C LEU A 10 23.97 -53.57 -25.04
N ALA A 11 23.68 -52.96 -23.89
CA ALA A 11 23.17 -53.43 -22.63
C ALA A 11 22.46 -52.27 -21.93
N LEU A 12 21.29 -52.58 -21.40
CA LEU A 12 20.58 -51.85 -20.35
C LEU A 12 21.45 -51.82 -19.09
N ALA A 13 21.96 -50.67 -18.67
CA ALA A 13 22.53 -50.52 -17.32
C ALA A 13 22.72 -49.05 -16.91
N LEU A 14 21.92 -48.66 -15.92
CA LEU A 14 22.26 -47.75 -14.83
C LEU A 14 22.69 -46.31 -15.18
N PHE A 15 21.76 -45.37 -15.01
CA PHE A 15 22.02 -44.21 -14.15
C PHE A 15 20.70 -43.64 -13.62
N SER A 16 20.09 -44.40 -12.71
CA SER A 16 19.07 -43.87 -11.81
C SER A 16 19.76 -42.93 -10.82
N PHE A 17 19.99 -41.68 -11.20
CA PHE A 17 20.21 -40.63 -10.20
C PHE A 17 18.87 -40.35 -9.54
N ILE A 18 18.66 -41.05 -8.44
CA ILE A 18 17.64 -40.69 -7.46
C ILE A 18 18.15 -39.38 -6.85
N PHE A 19 17.67 -38.24 -7.35
CA PHE A 19 17.76 -37.00 -6.60
C PHE A 19 16.92 -37.20 -5.34
N THR A 20 17.61 -37.49 -4.23
CA THR A 20 17.05 -37.32 -2.90
C THR A 20 16.81 -35.82 -2.72
N ALA A 21 15.65 -35.35 -3.15
CA ALA A 21 15.16 -34.05 -2.70
C ALA A 21 15.00 -34.18 -1.18
N CYS A 22 15.85 -33.47 -0.44
CA CYS A 22 15.69 -33.26 0.98
C CYS A 22 14.22 -32.89 1.23
N LYS A 23 13.50 -33.76 1.94
CA LYS A 23 12.35 -33.34 2.71
C LYS A 23 12.87 -32.36 3.74
N ASP A 24 12.81 -31.06 3.43
CA ASP A 24 12.91 -30.02 4.44
C ASP A 24 11.50 -29.46 4.58
N ASP A 25 10.79 -29.97 5.59
CA ASP A 25 9.42 -29.60 5.95
C ASP A 25 9.38 -28.22 6.63
N LYS A 26 10.14 -27.26 6.08
CA LYS A 26 10.01 -25.86 6.43
C LYS A 26 9.32 -25.19 5.25
N ASN A 27 8.00 -25.18 5.32
CA ASN A 27 7.20 -24.26 4.55
C ASN A 27 7.86 -22.87 4.72
N PRO A 28 8.42 -22.24 3.68
CA PRO A 28 9.02 -20.93 3.85
C PRO A 28 7.90 -20.03 4.34
N VAL A 29 7.99 -19.60 5.60
CA VAL A 29 7.15 -18.50 6.08
C VAL A 29 7.47 -17.36 5.15
N ALA A 30 6.52 -16.97 4.29
CA ALA A 30 6.67 -15.82 3.45
C ALA A 30 6.93 -14.64 4.39
N VAL A 31 8.19 -14.22 4.50
CA VAL A 31 8.55 -13.04 5.26
C VAL A 31 7.92 -11.91 4.48
N ASN A 32 6.89 -11.28 5.03
CA ASN A 32 6.31 -10.12 4.38
C ASN A 32 7.40 -9.03 4.34
N GLU A 33 7.85 -8.70 3.13
CA GLU A 33 8.90 -7.70 2.93
C GLU A 33 8.34 -6.29 2.98
N PHE A 34 7.04 -6.14 2.76
CA PHE A 34 6.37 -4.86 2.60
C PHE A 34 5.22 -4.67 3.60
N GLY A 35 5.12 -3.47 4.14
CA GLY A 35 4.07 -3.08 5.05
C GLY A 35 2.74 -2.83 4.35
N GLU A 36 1.68 -2.97 5.12
CA GLU A 36 0.31 -2.70 4.70
C GLU A 36 -0.41 -1.84 5.75
N ILE A 37 -1.20 -0.87 5.28
CA ILE A 37 -2.08 -0.04 6.10
C ILE A 37 -3.49 -0.11 5.53
N SER A 38 -4.46 -0.46 6.35
CA SER A 38 -5.88 -0.51 5.98
C SER A 38 -6.75 0.15 7.04
N GLY A 39 -7.87 0.70 6.60
CA GLY A 39 -8.81 1.34 7.50
C GLY A 39 -9.96 2.02 6.78
N THR A 40 -10.54 3.02 7.45
CA THR A 40 -11.74 3.72 6.98
C THR A 40 -11.52 5.22 7.09
N VAL A 41 -11.93 5.94 6.04
CA VAL A 41 -12.11 7.39 6.09
C VAL A 41 -13.57 7.69 6.40
N ASN A 42 -13.81 8.50 7.43
CA ASN A 42 -15.11 9.07 7.74
C ASN A 42 -15.20 10.48 7.15
N PHE A 43 -16.16 10.70 6.27
CA PHE A 43 -16.34 11.95 5.56
C PHE A 43 -17.40 12.83 6.20
N VAL A 44 -17.18 14.13 6.11
CA VAL A 44 -18.21 15.16 6.23
C VAL A 44 -18.23 15.99 4.96
N GLY A 45 -19.34 16.69 4.71
CA GLY A 45 -19.54 17.47 3.49
C GLY A 45 -20.10 16.63 2.33
N ALA A 46 -20.14 17.22 1.14
CA ALA A 46 -20.68 16.54 -0.05
C ALA A 46 -19.56 16.02 -0.96
N TRP A 47 -19.75 14.82 -1.51
CA TRP A 47 -18.83 14.24 -2.49
C TRP A 47 -18.61 15.16 -3.69
N PRO A 48 -17.37 15.35 -4.16
CA PRO A 48 -17.11 16.21 -5.31
C PRO A 48 -17.70 15.64 -6.59
N ALA A 49 -18.12 16.54 -7.49
CA ALA A 49 -18.65 16.15 -8.81
C ALA A 49 -17.54 15.64 -9.76
N ALA A 50 -16.28 15.99 -9.50
CA ALA A 50 -15.13 15.61 -10.30
C ALA A 50 -13.86 15.49 -9.44
N GLY A 51 -12.87 14.75 -9.94
CA GLY A 51 -11.61 14.50 -9.26
C GLY A 51 -11.66 13.31 -8.32
N ASP A 52 -10.48 12.84 -7.94
CA ASP A 52 -10.31 11.63 -7.15
C ASP A 52 -9.98 11.98 -5.71
N VAL A 53 -10.66 11.32 -4.77
CA VAL A 53 -10.31 11.34 -3.36
C VAL A 53 -9.50 10.10 -3.05
N GLN A 54 -8.33 10.24 -2.44
CA GLN A 54 -7.41 9.14 -2.15
C GLN A 54 -6.77 9.30 -0.77
N VAL A 55 -6.39 8.18 -0.16
CA VAL A 55 -5.46 8.19 0.98
C VAL A 55 -4.05 8.07 0.45
N SER A 56 -3.12 8.83 0.99
CA SER A 56 -1.70 8.78 0.62
C SER A 56 -0.82 8.86 1.85
N ILE A 57 0.30 8.15 1.84
CA ILE A 57 1.28 8.17 2.91
C ILE A 57 2.62 8.67 2.38
N TRP A 58 3.28 9.51 3.15
CA TRP A 58 4.43 10.29 2.68
C TRP A 58 5.69 9.91 3.45
N SER A 59 6.83 9.89 2.75
CA SER A 59 8.17 9.69 3.34
C SER A 59 8.77 10.99 3.90
N SER A 60 8.16 12.15 3.60
CA SER A 60 8.58 13.47 4.07
C SER A 60 7.36 14.38 4.24
N TRP A 61 7.44 15.34 5.16
CA TRP A 61 6.43 16.38 5.34
C TRP A 61 7.09 17.75 5.59
N PRO A 62 6.70 18.84 4.88
CA PRO A 62 5.74 18.87 3.78
C PRO A 62 6.12 17.93 2.62
N PRO A 63 5.17 17.48 1.79
CA PRO A 63 5.45 16.50 0.75
C PRO A 63 6.56 16.96 -0.20
N ALA A 64 7.60 16.14 -0.36
CA ALA A 64 8.64 16.34 -1.35
C ALA A 64 8.66 15.15 -2.32
N GLY A 65 8.00 15.31 -3.47
CA GLY A 65 7.89 14.26 -4.50
C GLY A 65 6.60 13.43 -4.40
N PRO A 66 6.53 12.25 -5.02
CA PRO A 66 5.36 11.38 -4.95
C PRO A 66 5.18 10.76 -3.55
N PRO A 67 3.95 10.34 -3.20
CA PRO A 67 3.73 9.59 -1.97
C PRO A 67 4.43 8.24 -2.02
N ALA A 68 4.76 7.69 -0.85
CA ALA A 68 5.34 6.36 -0.74
C ALA A 68 4.35 5.27 -1.14
N ALA A 69 3.06 5.47 -0.83
CA ALA A 69 1.95 4.70 -1.39
C ALA A 69 0.68 5.56 -1.41
N ALA A 70 -0.26 5.21 -2.29
CA ALA A 70 -1.58 5.80 -2.35
C ALA A 70 -2.63 4.71 -2.57
N SER A 71 -3.84 4.93 -2.07
CA SER A 71 -4.97 4.03 -2.30
C SER A 71 -5.49 4.20 -3.72
N ASP A 72 -6.31 3.25 -4.16
CA ASP A 72 -7.23 3.50 -5.27
C ASP A 72 -8.12 4.73 -4.99
N ALA A 73 -8.70 5.30 -6.04
CA ALA A 73 -9.71 6.34 -5.91
C ALA A 73 -10.87 5.82 -5.06
N LEU A 74 -11.16 6.52 -3.97
CA LEU A 74 -12.20 6.15 -3.04
C LEU A 74 -13.57 6.36 -3.67
N THR A 75 -14.51 5.52 -3.30
CA THR A 75 -15.93 5.72 -3.58
C THR A 75 -16.66 5.77 -2.24
N SER A 76 -17.43 6.84 -1.99
CA SER A 76 -18.16 6.93 -0.73
C SER A 76 -19.38 6.01 -0.73
N ASN A 77 -19.50 5.21 0.32
CA ASN A 77 -20.74 4.54 0.70
C ASN A 77 -21.20 5.12 2.05
N ASN A 78 -22.24 5.94 2.04
CA ASN A 78 -22.83 6.53 3.25
C ASN A 78 -21.82 7.28 4.16
N ASN A 79 -21.13 8.29 3.62
CA ASN A 79 -20.15 9.13 4.33
C ASN A 79 -18.92 8.37 4.86
N SER A 80 -18.63 7.19 4.34
CA SER A 80 -17.41 6.46 4.67
C SER A 80 -16.85 5.73 3.45
N ALA A 81 -15.55 5.47 3.46
CA ALA A 81 -14.90 4.58 2.48
C ALA A 81 -13.74 3.83 3.14
N THR A 82 -13.60 2.55 2.80
CA THR A 82 -12.42 1.78 3.19
C THR A 82 -11.27 2.06 2.23
N TYR A 83 -10.04 2.02 2.74
CA TYR A 83 -8.84 2.18 1.95
C TYR A 83 -7.80 1.13 2.31
N LYS A 84 -6.87 0.93 1.38
CA LYS A 84 -5.70 0.08 1.54
C LYS A 84 -4.48 0.77 0.92
N LEU A 85 -3.37 0.75 1.64
CA LEU A 85 -2.04 1.10 1.17
C LEU A 85 -1.17 -0.15 1.34
N ASP A 86 -0.58 -0.65 0.27
CA ASP A 86 0.32 -1.80 0.29
C ASP A 86 1.69 -1.43 -0.31
N GLY A 87 2.63 -2.38 -0.29
CA GLY A 87 3.95 -2.19 -0.89
C GLY A 87 4.87 -1.24 -0.11
N LEU A 88 4.57 -0.93 1.16
CA LEU A 88 5.38 0.01 1.94
C LEU A 88 6.71 -0.60 2.36
N GLN A 89 7.82 0.07 2.05
CA GLN A 89 9.11 -0.35 2.59
C GLN A 89 9.17 -0.10 4.10
N LYS A 90 10.08 -0.80 4.80
CA LYS A 90 10.37 -0.52 6.21
C LYS A 90 10.91 0.90 6.35
N GLY A 91 10.39 1.64 7.32
CA GLY A 91 10.72 3.03 7.52
C GLY A 91 9.69 3.77 8.36
N THR A 92 9.95 5.05 8.57
CA THR A 92 9.05 5.97 9.29
C THR A 92 8.39 6.91 8.30
N TYR A 93 7.07 6.91 8.31
CA TYR A 93 6.24 7.76 7.46
C TYR A 93 5.65 8.87 8.32
N PRO A 94 6.10 10.13 8.18
CA PRO A 94 5.70 11.22 9.07
C PRO A 94 4.20 11.53 9.04
N VAL A 95 3.50 11.22 7.94
CA VAL A 95 2.09 11.61 7.77
C VAL A 95 1.38 10.76 6.74
N MET A 96 0.12 10.49 7.04
CA MET A 96 -0.86 9.97 6.08
C MET A 96 -1.97 11.01 5.92
N THR A 97 -2.33 11.30 4.68
CA THR A 97 -3.28 12.33 4.29
C THR A 97 -4.46 11.72 3.55
N VAL A 98 -5.64 12.29 3.72
CA VAL A 98 -6.73 12.17 2.75
C VAL A 98 -6.65 13.40 1.85
N GLY A 99 -6.48 13.17 0.56
CA GLY A 99 -6.34 14.22 -0.44
C GLY A 99 -7.39 14.13 -1.52
N TRP A 100 -7.70 15.27 -2.13
CA TRP A 100 -8.45 15.36 -3.39
C TRP A 100 -7.54 15.89 -4.49
N ARG A 101 -7.56 15.23 -5.64
CA ARG A 101 -6.84 15.64 -6.84
C ARG A 101 -7.80 16.33 -7.81
N ASP A 102 -7.52 17.60 -8.08
CA ASP A 102 -8.24 18.36 -9.10
C ASP A 102 -7.93 17.79 -10.49
N PRO A 103 -8.95 17.35 -11.26
CA PRO A 103 -8.76 16.78 -12.59
C PRO A 103 -8.33 17.84 -13.63
N GLN A 104 -8.60 19.11 -13.39
CA GLN A 104 -8.20 20.22 -14.26
C GLN A 104 -6.85 20.84 -13.83
N ASN A 105 -6.48 20.68 -12.56
CA ASN A 105 -5.19 21.15 -12.04
C ASN A 105 -4.55 20.10 -11.10
N PRO A 106 -3.84 19.09 -11.62
CA PRO A 106 -3.23 18.05 -10.80
C PRO A 106 -2.23 18.57 -9.75
N THR A 107 -1.67 19.77 -9.95
CA THR A 107 -0.78 20.43 -8.98
C THR A 107 -1.53 21.14 -7.84
N GLY A 108 -2.83 21.38 -8.01
CA GLY A 108 -3.74 21.99 -7.06
C GLY A 108 -4.38 21.01 -6.07
N ALA A 109 -3.78 19.83 -5.85
CA ALA A 109 -4.29 18.87 -4.90
C ALA A 109 -4.49 19.48 -3.51
N LYS A 110 -5.57 19.10 -2.84
CA LYS A 110 -5.95 19.60 -1.51
C LYS A 110 -5.88 18.50 -0.49
N VAL A 111 -5.30 18.80 0.68
CA VAL A 111 -5.38 17.92 1.84
C VAL A 111 -6.68 18.25 2.57
N ILE A 112 -7.51 17.24 2.76
CA ILE A 112 -8.85 17.38 3.36
C ILE A 112 -8.98 16.65 4.70
N GLY A 113 -7.92 15.97 5.13
CA GLY A 113 -7.79 15.33 6.43
C GLY A 113 -6.42 14.69 6.60
N ILE A 114 -5.99 14.46 7.84
CA ILE A 114 -4.76 13.73 8.15
C ILE A 114 -4.98 12.69 9.24
N TYR A 115 -4.12 11.67 9.26
CA TYR A 115 -4.02 10.78 10.41
C TYR A 115 -3.12 11.40 11.49
N TRP A 116 -3.69 11.61 12.67
CA TRP A 116 -2.98 12.16 13.84
C TRP A 116 -3.43 11.55 15.16
N ALA A 117 -3.82 10.27 15.11
CA ALA A 117 -4.34 9.49 16.24
C ALA A 117 -5.60 10.06 16.92
N GLN A 118 -6.34 10.94 16.24
CA GLN A 118 -7.67 11.42 16.63
C GLN A 118 -8.65 11.09 15.50
N SER A 119 -9.48 10.06 15.69
CA SER A 119 -10.37 9.53 14.64
C SER A 119 -11.57 10.43 14.34
N ASP A 120 -11.85 11.40 15.20
CA ASP A 120 -13.01 12.30 15.13
C ASP A 120 -12.65 13.72 14.67
N SER A 121 -11.38 13.98 14.32
CA SER A 121 -10.89 15.30 13.94
C SER A 121 -10.06 15.30 12.65
N LEU A 122 -10.19 16.38 11.88
CA LEU A 122 -9.61 16.52 10.55
C LEU A 122 -8.09 16.72 10.57
N GLY A 123 -7.57 17.40 11.60
CA GLY A 123 -6.17 17.83 11.67
C GLY A 123 -5.75 18.89 10.64
N VAL A 124 -6.73 19.48 9.93
CA VAL A 124 -6.56 20.57 8.96
C VAL A 124 -7.54 21.71 9.22
N ASP A 125 -7.21 22.91 8.75
CA ASP A 125 -8.13 24.07 8.72
C ASP A 125 -9.08 24.04 7.51
N ALA A 126 -9.94 25.07 7.39
CA ALA A 126 -10.90 25.19 6.30
C ALA A 126 -10.26 25.40 4.91
N SER A 127 -8.97 25.73 4.83
CA SER A 127 -8.21 25.87 3.58
C SER A 127 -7.41 24.60 3.24
N GLY A 128 -7.45 23.58 4.09
CA GLY A 128 -6.68 22.35 3.95
C GLY A 128 -5.25 22.43 4.46
N ASN A 129 -4.89 23.48 5.21
CA ASN A 129 -3.58 23.55 5.85
C ASN A 129 -3.55 22.63 7.07
N VAL A 130 -2.49 21.84 7.23
CA VAL A 130 -2.31 20.99 8.40
C VAL A 130 -2.09 21.85 9.65
N THR A 131 -2.92 21.64 10.66
CA THR A 131 -2.90 22.38 11.94
C THR A 131 -2.61 21.48 13.13
N ALA A 132 -2.83 20.17 13.02
CA ALA A 132 -2.46 19.20 14.03
C ALA A 132 -1.09 18.58 13.76
N ALA A 133 -0.41 18.11 14.81
CA ALA A 133 0.82 17.33 14.67
C ALA A 133 0.47 15.92 14.14
N PRO A 134 0.93 15.52 12.94
CA PRO A 134 0.62 14.20 12.39
C PRO A 134 1.18 13.06 13.25
N GLN A 135 0.48 11.92 13.26
CA GLN A 135 0.96 10.70 13.89
C GLN A 135 1.76 9.91 12.86
N ALA A 136 3.06 9.76 13.12
CA ALA A 136 3.91 8.94 12.27
C ALA A 136 3.53 7.45 12.36
N ILE A 137 3.65 6.75 11.24
CA ILE A 137 3.48 5.30 11.13
C ILE A 137 4.86 4.68 10.86
N VAL A 138 5.21 3.64 11.60
CA VAL A 138 6.52 2.97 11.50
C VAL A 138 6.30 1.56 10.99
N ILE A 139 6.79 1.27 9.78
CA ILE A 139 6.81 -0.09 9.24
C ILE A 139 8.16 -0.70 9.59
N ASP A 140 8.17 -1.75 10.42
CA ASP A 140 9.37 -2.49 10.77
C ASP A 140 9.05 -3.97 11.06
N ASN A 141 10.06 -4.75 11.43
CA ASN A 141 9.90 -6.19 11.69
C ASN A 141 8.91 -6.52 12.82
N SER A 142 8.63 -5.57 13.72
CA SER A 142 7.69 -5.74 14.83
C SER A 142 6.25 -5.40 14.42
N GLN A 143 6.08 -4.51 13.43
CA GLN A 143 4.78 -4.01 13.01
C GLN A 143 4.77 -3.76 11.49
N MET A 144 4.41 -4.80 10.74
CA MET A 144 4.29 -4.75 9.27
C MET A 144 2.87 -4.43 8.80
N VAL A 145 1.84 -4.67 9.63
CA VAL A 145 0.43 -4.52 9.23
C VAL A 145 -0.30 -3.63 10.21
N TYR A 146 -0.84 -2.52 9.71
CA TYR A 146 -1.76 -1.64 10.42
C TYR A 146 -3.18 -1.86 9.89
N SER A 147 -4.09 -2.25 10.76
CA SER A 147 -5.52 -2.42 10.42
C SER A 147 -6.38 -1.47 11.25
N ASN A 148 -7.57 -1.16 10.73
CA ASN A 148 -8.55 -0.29 11.39
C ASN A 148 -8.03 1.13 11.66
N VAL A 149 -7.16 1.65 10.79
CA VAL A 149 -6.67 3.04 10.92
C VAL A 149 -7.76 4.01 10.45
N VAL A 150 -8.41 4.66 11.40
CA VAL A 150 -9.52 5.59 11.11
C VAL A 150 -9.01 7.01 10.91
N VAL A 151 -9.48 7.66 9.85
CA VAL A 151 -9.18 9.06 9.53
C VAL A 151 -10.48 9.82 9.28
N LYS A 152 -10.53 11.10 9.62
CA LYS A 152 -11.65 11.98 9.27
C LYS A 152 -11.25 12.95 8.16
N ALA A 153 -12.14 13.20 7.20
CA ALA A 153 -11.90 14.12 6.10
C ALA A 153 -13.12 15.02 5.84
N ASN A 154 -12.89 16.25 5.40
CA ASN A 154 -13.94 17.22 5.08
C ASN A 154 -13.93 17.59 3.60
N LEU A 155 -14.94 17.12 2.88
CA LEU A 155 -15.13 17.33 1.45
C LEU A 155 -15.61 18.76 1.11
N ASP A 156 -16.00 19.57 2.10
CA ASP A 156 -16.36 20.96 1.84
C ASP A 156 -15.14 21.87 1.66
N ILE A 157 -13.92 21.39 1.97
CA ILE A 157 -12.66 22.13 1.77
C ILE A 157 -12.33 22.33 0.28
N ILE A 158 -12.88 21.49 -0.61
CA ILE A 158 -12.58 21.50 -2.06
C ILE A 158 -13.62 22.26 -2.87
N LYS A 159 -14.55 22.97 -2.22
CA LYS A 159 -15.63 23.73 -2.86
C LYS A 159 -15.31 25.21 -2.97
#